data_AF-A0A7I7M6Z4-F1
#
_entry.id   AF-A0A7I7M6Z4-F1
#
_cell.length_a   1.000
_cell.length_b   1.000
_cell.length_c   1.000
_cell.angle_alpha   90.00
_cell.angle_beta   90.00
_cell.angle_gamma   90.00
#
_symmetry.space_group_name_H-M   'P 1'
#
loop_
_entity.id
_entity.type
_entity.pdbx_description
1 polymer ?
#
loop_
_entity_poly.entity_id
_entity_poly.type
_entity_poly.pdbx_seq_one_letter_code
_entity_poly.pdbx_strand_id
1 'polypeptide(L)'
;MFADDVPDRGDPDGPGGGWTVVQRLGALFAVLALILLVTPPSAGAIEPPVIDPAAVPPDETGPDQPMEQRRVCAAPTVFPNSNFADRPWASDYLRLADAQRFATGAGVTVAVIDTGVNGSPRVPAEPGGDFVDQAGNGMSDCDAHGTLTAAVIAGRPAPTDAFVGVAPDARILSLRQTSDSFQPVGTRTDPNDPNATQTAGSLRSLARAIVHAANIGAQVINISEAACHRRRGATTGSPACGPAGSTRPPSRRLRDADPRRRSGCPARSGHG
;
A
#
# COMPACT_ATOMS: atom_id res chain seq x y z
N MET A 1 77.49 -7.58 46.59
CA MET A 1 77.77 -7.78 48.02
C MET A 1 76.46 -8.21 48.65
N PHE A 2 76.47 -9.39 49.24
CA PHE A 2 75.34 -10.13 49.79
C PHE A 2 74.59 -9.35 50.88
N ALA A 3 73.27 -9.53 50.94
CA ALA A 3 72.59 -10.00 52.14
C ALA A 3 71.16 -10.43 51.79
N ASP A 4 70.90 -11.72 51.97
CA ASP A 4 69.60 -12.34 52.17
C ASP A 4 68.85 -11.70 53.35
N ASP A 5 67.53 -11.59 53.25
CA ASP A 5 66.64 -11.90 54.38
C ASP A 5 65.19 -12.14 53.89
N VAL A 6 64.63 -13.28 54.30
CA VAL A 6 63.25 -13.76 54.14
C VAL A 6 62.97 -14.53 55.44
N PRO A 7 61.76 -14.58 56.03
CA PRO A 7 60.49 -13.85 55.79
C PRO A 7 59.93 -13.21 57.09
N ASP A 8 58.85 -12.44 56.99
CA ASP A 8 57.86 -12.44 58.08
C ASP A 8 56.47 -12.81 57.54
N ARG A 9 55.90 -13.83 58.17
CA ARG A 9 54.57 -14.38 57.90
C ARG A 9 53.58 -13.50 58.66
N GLY A 10 52.99 -12.54 57.96
CA GLY A 10 51.77 -11.90 58.42
C GLY A 10 50.61 -12.89 58.41
N ASP A 11 50.00 -13.06 59.58
CA ASP A 11 48.79 -13.85 59.88
C ASP A 11 47.68 -13.74 58.81
N PRO A 12 46.98 -14.84 58.48
CA PRO A 12 45.81 -14.82 57.58
C PRO A 12 44.50 -14.40 58.27
N ASP A 13 44.56 -13.74 59.44
CA ASP A 13 43.38 -13.34 60.20
C ASP A 13 43.03 -11.85 59.97
N GLY A 14 42.76 -11.50 58.72
CA GLY A 14 41.94 -10.34 58.39
C GLY A 14 40.49 -10.81 58.30
N PRO A 15 39.52 -10.22 59.02
CA PRO A 15 38.15 -10.72 59.05
C PRO A 15 37.56 -10.64 57.64
N GLY A 16 37.46 -11.81 57.01
CA GLY A 16 36.73 -11.99 55.77
C GLY A 16 35.32 -11.48 55.99
N GLY A 17 35.04 -10.28 55.47
CA GLY A 17 33.74 -9.62 55.50
C GLY A 17 32.75 -10.43 54.69
N GLY A 18 32.29 -11.54 55.28
CA GLY A 18 31.20 -12.35 54.79
C GLY A 18 29.97 -11.48 54.80
N TRP A 19 29.58 -11.01 53.62
CA TRP A 19 28.34 -10.30 53.42
C TRP A 19 27.23 -11.07 54.12
N THR A 20 26.56 -10.42 55.07
CA THR A 20 25.43 -11.03 55.77
C THR A 20 24.40 -11.48 54.73
N VAL A 21 23.67 -12.56 55.01
CA VAL A 21 22.64 -13.10 54.09
C VAL A 21 21.69 -11.99 53.62
N VAL A 22 21.40 -11.02 54.49
CA VAL A 22 20.58 -9.83 54.21
C VAL A 22 21.21 -8.93 53.14
N GLN A 23 22.52 -8.68 53.17
CA GLN A 23 23.21 -7.87 52.15
C GLN A 23 23.30 -8.58 50.80
N ARG A 24 23.44 -9.91 50.79
CA ARG A 24 23.42 -10.71 49.55
C ARG A 24 22.02 -10.69 48.91
N LEU A 25 20.98 -10.84 49.72
CA LEU A 25 19.59 -10.77 49.27
C LEU A 25 19.23 -9.37 48.78
N GLY A 26 19.68 -8.31 49.47
CA GLY A 26 19.46 -6.92 49.05
C GLY A 26 20.13 -6.57 47.72
N ALA A 27 21.37 -7.03 47.51
CA ALA A 27 22.06 -6.85 46.24
C ALA A 27 21.38 -7.62 45.08
N LEU A 28 20.92 -8.84 45.33
CA LEU A 28 20.12 -9.62 44.38
C LEU A 28 18.82 -8.90 44.01
N PHE A 29 18.13 -8.33 44.99
CA PHE A 29 16.89 -7.59 44.75
C PHE A 29 17.14 -6.30 43.96
N ALA A 30 18.21 -5.55 44.27
CA ALA A 30 18.58 -4.34 43.55
C ALA A 30 18.98 -4.64 42.10
N VAL A 31 19.72 -5.73 41.86
CA VAL A 31 20.08 -6.17 40.50
C VAL A 31 18.85 -6.63 39.72
N LEU A 32 17.94 -7.39 40.34
CA LEU A 32 16.72 -7.84 39.68
C LEU A 32 15.78 -6.67 39.34
N ALA A 33 15.66 -5.69 40.25
CA ALA A 33 14.90 -4.47 40.04
C ALA A 33 15.51 -3.62 38.91
N LEU A 34 16.84 -3.51 38.86
CA LEU A 34 17.53 -2.79 37.79
C LEU A 34 17.38 -3.51 36.44
N ILE A 35 17.41 -4.83 36.40
CA ILE A 35 17.16 -5.62 35.19
C ILE A 35 15.72 -5.37 34.69
N LEU A 36 14.72 -5.36 35.57
CA LEU A 36 13.33 -5.04 35.23
C LEU A 36 13.13 -3.61 34.71
N LEU A 37 13.97 -2.66 35.14
CA LEU A 37 13.93 -1.26 34.69
C LEU A 37 14.64 -1.02 33.35
N VAL A 38 15.55 -1.92 32.94
CA VAL A 38 16.40 -1.75 31.75
C VAL A 38 16.01 -2.70 30.61
N THR A 39 15.11 -3.66 30.83
CA THR A 39 14.53 -4.44 29.73
C THR A 39 13.73 -3.51 28.80
N PRO A 40 14.12 -3.35 27.53
CA PRO A 40 13.31 -2.59 26.60
C PRO A 40 11.93 -3.24 26.48
N PRO A 41 10.84 -2.46 26.35
CA PRO A 41 9.53 -3.03 26.09
C PRO A 41 9.61 -3.89 24.83
N SER A 42 8.98 -5.06 24.88
CA SER A 42 8.86 -5.95 23.72
C SER A 42 8.25 -5.15 22.58
N ALA A 43 9.02 -4.89 21.53
CA ALA A 43 8.49 -4.34 20.30
C ALA A 43 7.62 -5.42 19.65
N GLY A 44 6.30 -5.35 19.85
CA GLY A 44 5.35 -6.19 19.15
C GLY A 44 5.34 -5.80 17.67
N ALA A 45 6.15 -6.50 16.86
CA ALA A 45 6.01 -6.43 15.42
C ALA A 45 4.62 -6.97 15.05
N ILE A 46 3.98 -6.32 14.08
CA ILE A 46 2.75 -6.81 13.50
C ILE A 46 3.12 -8.08 12.75
N GLU A 47 2.62 -9.22 13.20
CA GLU A 47 2.85 -10.47 12.49
C GLU A 47 2.19 -10.38 11.09
N PRO A 48 2.83 -10.95 10.06
CA PRO A 48 2.16 -11.12 8.77
C PRO A 48 0.81 -11.81 8.94
N PRO A 49 -0.22 -11.46 8.16
CA PRO A 49 -1.52 -12.09 8.26
C PRO A 49 -1.40 -13.59 7.95
N VAL A 50 -1.99 -14.43 8.80
CA VAL A 50 -2.11 -15.87 8.56
C VAL A 50 -3.41 -16.11 7.79
N ILE A 51 -3.33 -16.83 6.67
CA ILE A 51 -4.49 -17.16 5.85
C ILE A 51 -5.19 -18.39 6.44
N ASP A 52 -6.48 -18.27 6.71
CA ASP A 52 -7.36 -19.40 7.02
C ASP A 52 -8.10 -19.85 5.74
N PRO A 53 -7.72 -20.99 5.13
CA PRO A 53 -8.36 -21.46 3.89
C PRO A 53 -9.82 -21.89 4.08
N ALA A 54 -10.29 -22.11 5.31
CA ALA A 54 -11.67 -22.50 5.57
C ALA A 54 -12.62 -21.29 5.65
N ALA A 55 -12.09 -20.06 5.71
CA ALA A 55 -12.85 -18.83 5.91
C ALA A 55 -13.19 -18.09 4.60
N VAL A 56 -13.44 -18.81 3.51
CA VAL A 56 -13.84 -18.20 2.23
C VAL A 56 -15.28 -17.66 2.35
N PRO A 57 -15.53 -16.37 2.02
CA PRO A 57 -16.88 -15.81 2.08
C PRO A 57 -17.78 -16.36 0.97
N PRO A 58 -19.12 -16.24 1.09
CA PRO A 58 -20.03 -16.67 0.04
C PRO A 58 -19.87 -15.83 -1.23
N ASP A 59 -20.16 -16.44 -2.37
CA ASP A 59 -20.20 -15.76 -3.68
C ASP A 59 -21.52 -14.99 -3.82
N GLU A 60 -21.57 -13.80 -3.21
CA GLU A 60 -22.74 -12.93 -3.20
C GLU A 60 -22.33 -11.48 -3.53
N THR A 61 -23.07 -10.84 -4.42
CA THR A 61 -22.94 -9.41 -4.73
C THR A 61 -23.68 -8.55 -3.69
N GLY A 62 -23.55 -7.23 -3.79
CA GLY A 62 -24.19 -6.27 -2.90
C GLY A 62 -23.26 -5.77 -1.78
N PRO A 63 -23.58 -4.61 -1.17
CA PRO A 63 -22.74 -4.01 -0.14
C PRO A 63 -22.82 -4.76 1.20
N ASP A 64 -21.84 -4.53 2.08
CA ASP A 64 -21.84 -5.10 3.44
C ASP A 64 -22.98 -4.54 4.31
N GLN A 65 -23.39 -3.30 4.04
CA GLN A 65 -24.51 -2.60 4.65
C GLN A 65 -25.23 -1.80 3.56
N PRO A 66 -26.53 -1.49 3.70
CA PRO A 66 -27.22 -0.67 2.71
C PRO A 66 -26.49 0.66 2.46
N MET A 67 -26.35 1.04 1.19
CA MET A 67 -25.68 2.28 0.77
C MET A 67 -26.68 3.20 0.06
N GLU A 68 -26.42 4.50 0.09
CA GLU A 68 -27.14 5.47 -0.73
C GLU A 68 -26.19 6.49 -1.35
N GLN A 69 -26.57 7.01 -2.52
CA GLN A 69 -25.81 8.04 -3.21
C GLN A 69 -25.93 9.38 -2.46
N ARG A 70 -24.79 9.97 -2.08
CA ARG A 70 -24.72 11.26 -1.37
C ARG A 70 -24.16 12.40 -2.22
N ARG A 71 -23.61 12.08 -3.40
CA ARG A 71 -22.98 13.06 -4.29
C ARG A 71 -23.40 12.83 -5.74
N VAL A 72 -23.43 13.91 -6.51
CA VAL A 72 -23.55 13.82 -7.98
C VAL A 72 -22.29 13.14 -8.53
N CYS A 73 -22.46 12.29 -9.54
CA CYS A 73 -21.35 11.57 -10.14
C CYS A 73 -20.32 12.51 -10.75
N ALA A 74 -19.05 12.17 -10.56
CA ALA A 74 -17.93 12.84 -11.19
C ALA A 74 -17.76 12.40 -12.64
N ALA A 75 -17.07 13.22 -13.43
CA ALA A 75 -16.61 12.88 -14.77
C ALA A 75 -15.13 13.28 -14.91
N PRO A 76 -14.32 12.49 -15.63
CA PRO A 76 -12.94 12.86 -15.88
C PRO A 76 -12.88 14.09 -16.81
N THR A 77 -11.78 14.83 -16.74
CA THR A 77 -11.54 16.01 -17.58
C THR A 77 -10.08 16.08 -17.99
N VAL A 78 -9.72 17.10 -18.77
CA VAL A 78 -8.37 17.29 -19.30
C VAL A 78 -7.77 18.60 -18.79
N PHE A 79 -6.45 18.65 -18.68
CA PHE A 79 -5.75 19.91 -18.44
C PHE A 79 -5.75 20.79 -19.69
N PRO A 80 -5.78 22.12 -19.55
CA PRO A 80 -5.58 23.03 -20.67
C PRO A 80 -4.29 22.72 -21.43
N ASN A 81 -4.34 22.81 -22.77
CA ASN A 81 -3.20 22.57 -23.67
C ASN A 81 -2.62 21.15 -23.64
N SER A 82 -3.39 20.15 -23.20
CA SER A 82 -2.99 18.74 -23.32
C SER A 82 -2.92 18.33 -24.79
N ASN A 83 -1.87 17.60 -25.18
CA ASN A 83 -1.75 16.96 -26.49
C ASN A 83 -1.87 15.45 -26.35
N PHE A 84 -2.89 14.85 -26.97
CA PHE A 84 -3.09 13.39 -26.95
C PHE A 84 -2.58 12.69 -28.22
N ALA A 85 -2.05 13.44 -29.19
CA ALA A 85 -1.37 12.85 -30.34
C ALA A 85 -0.02 12.22 -29.95
N ASP A 86 0.59 12.71 -28.87
CA ASP A 86 1.81 12.13 -28.30
C ASP A 86 1.49 10.95 -27.39
N ARG A 87 2.39 9.98 -27.33
CA ARG A 87 2.25 8.85 -26.40
C ARG A 87 2.32 9.35 -24.96
N PRO A 88 1.48 8.79 -24.05
CA PRO A 88 1.67 9.02 -22.63
C PRO A 88 3.08 8.60 -22.21
N TRP A 89 3.72 9.40 -21.35
CA TRP A 89 5.09 9.12 -20.87
C TRP A 89 5.24 7.71 -20.30
N ALA A 90 4.20 7.18 -19.64
CA ALA A 90 4.21 5.84 -19.07
C ALA A 90 4.28 4.74 -20.15
N SER A 91 3.62 4.96 -21.29
CA SER A 91 3.63 4.04 -22.43
C SER A 91 5.04 3.93 -23.04
N ASP A 92 5.74 5.05 -23.15
CA ASP A 92 7.13 5.07 -23.63
C ASP A 92 8.10 4.49 -22.60
N TYR A 93 7.94 4.85 -21.33
CA TYR A 93 8.78 4.36 -20.23
C TYR A 93 8.72 2.82 -20.09
N LEU A 94 7.52 2.25 -20.21
CA LEU A 94 7.31 0.79 -20.18
C LEU A 94 7.54 0.12 -21.53
N ARG A 95 7.83 0.89 -22.58
CA ARG A 95 8.02 0.40 -23.96
C ARG A 95 6.84 -0.46 -24.45
N LEU A 96 5.60 -0.02 -24.20
CA LEU A 96 4.40 -0.81 -24.50
C LEU A 96 4.31 -1.19 -25.98
N ALA A 97 4.69 -0.29 -26.89
CA ALA A 97 4.70 -0.57 -28.32
C ALA A 97 5.68 -1.70 -28.73
N ASP A 98 6.74 -1.94 -27.95
CA ASP A 98 7.64 -3.07 -28.17
C ASP A 98 7.08 -4.34 -27.51
N ALA A 99 6.55 -4.24 -26.28
CA ALA A 99 5.94 -5.36 -25.57
C ALA A 99 4.76 -5.97 -26.34
N GLN A 100 3.95 -5.13 -26.96
CA GLN A 100 2.75 -5.54 -27.72
C GLN A 100 3.05 -6.29 -29.02
N ARG A 101 4.31 -6.31 -29.47
CA ARG A 101 4.74 -7.18 -30.58
C ARG A 101 4.80 -8.65 -30.16
N PHE A 102 4.87 -8.92 -28.85
CA PHE A 102 4.94 -10.27 -28.29
C PHE A 102 3.58 -10.75 -27.77
N ALA A 103 2.80 -9.87 -27.13
CA ALA A 103 1.47 -10.21 -26.61
C ALA A 103 0.61 -8.95 -26.42
N THR A 104 -0.70 -9.09 -26.66
CA THR A 104 -1.70 -8.02 -26.51
C THR A 104 -2.78 -8.34 -25.47
N GLY A 105 -2.72 -9.50 -24.83
CA GLY A 105 -3.73 -9.97 -23.87
C GLY A 105 -4.90 -10.74 -24.51
N ALA A 106 -4.83 -11.08 -25.79
CA ALA A 106 -5.87 -11.86 -26.45
C ALA A 106 -6.16 -13.18 -25.70
N GLY A 107 -7.44 -13.45 -25.44
CA GLY A 107 -7.89 -14.63 -24.68
C GLY A 107 -7.78 -14.51 -23.16
N VAL A 108 -7.30 -13.38 -22.64
CA VAL A 108 -7.22 -13.10 -21.20
C VAL A 108 -8.39 -12.21 -20.78
N THR A 109 -9.01 -12.55 -19.65
CA THR A 109 -10.04 -11.78 -18.95
C THR A 109 -9.46 -11.20 -17.67
N VAL A 110 -9.58 -9.89 -17.51
CA VAL A 110 -9.14 -9.15 -16.33
C VAL A 110 -10.36 -8.63 -15.57
N ALA A 111 -10.50 -9.01 -14.31
CA ALA A 111 -11.45 -8.39 -13.39
C ALA A 111 -10.86 -7.11 -12.82
N VAL A 112 -11.65 -6.03 -12.85
CA VAL A 112 -11.30 -4.73 -12.31
C VAL A 112 -12.23 -4.45 -11.13
N ILE A 113 -11.71 -4.68 -9.91
CA ILE A 113 -12.38 -4.35 -8.65
C ILE A 113 -12.05 -2.89 -8.32
N ASP A 114 -12.99 -1.99 -8.60
CA ASP A 114 -12.79 -0.53 -8.58
C ASP A 114 -14.14 0.20 -8.38
N THR A 115 -14.32 1.42 -8.90
CA THR A 115 -15.54 2.24 -8.76
C THR A 115 -16.61 1.96 -9.83
N GLY A 116 -16.47 0.86 -10.57
CA GLY A 116 -17.26 0.54 -11.75
C GLY A 116 -16.65 1.12 -13.04
N VAL A 117 -17.27 0.82 -14.18
CA VAL A 117 -16.79 1.26 -15.50
C VAL A 117 -17.95 1.77 -16.35
N ASN A 118 -17.83 3.00 -16.83
CA ASN A 118 -18.70 3.50 -17.91
C ASN A 118 -18.16 2.99 -19.25
N GLY A 119 -18.76 1.91 -19.76
CA GLY A 119 -18.31 1.22 -20.96
C GLY A 119 -18.35 2.07 -22.23
N SER A 120 -17.41 1.82 -23.15
CA SER A 120 -17.35 2.47 -24.46
C SER A 120 -16.71 1.53 -25.50
N PRO A 121 -16.75 1.84 -26.81
CA PRO A 121 -16.06 1.02 -27.81
C PRO A 121 -14.56 0.83 -27.54
N ARG A 122 -13.90 1.81 -26.90
CA ARG A 122 -12.48 1.73 -26.52
C ARG A 122 -12.25 1.05 -25.18
N VAL A 123 -13.24 1.02 -24.30
CA VAL A 123 -13.20 0.33 -23.00
C VAL A 123 -14.42 -0.58 -22.92
N PRO A 124 -14.39 -1.72 -23.63
CA PRO A 124 -15.54 -2.62 -23.80
C PRO A 124 -15.70 -3.53 -22.56
N ALA A 125 -15.88 -2.92 -21.39
CA ALA A 125 -16.08 -3.67 -20.16
C ALA A 125 -17.42 -4.41 -20.18
N GLU A 126 -17.43 -5.55 -19.50
CA GLU A 126 -18.57 -6.42 -19.29
C GLU A 126 -18.98 -6.37 -17.80
N PRO A 127 -20.27 -6.57 -17.47
CA PRO A 127 -20.75 -6.53 -16.10
C PRO A 127 -20.13 -7.66 -15.27
N GLY A 128 -19.54 -7.30 -14.13
CA GLY A 128 -18.98 -8.24 -13.16
C GLY A 128 -19.66 -8.18 -11.79
N GLY A 129 -20.67 -7.31 -11.60
CA GLY A 129 -21.39 -7.18 -10.33
C GLY A 129 -21.06 -5.91 -9.56
N ASP A 130 -21.85 -5.65 -8.53
CA ASP A 130 -21.80 -4.42 -7.74
C ASP A 130 -21.89 -4.73 -6.26
N PHE A 131 -20.96 -4.17 -5.50
CA PHE A 131 -20.79 -4.34 -4.06
C PHE A 131 -20.94 -2.99 -3.33
N VAL A 132 -21.48 -1.99 -4.02
CA VAL A 132 -21.85 -0.67 -3.49
C VAL A 132 -23.36 -0.48 -3.58
N ASP A 133 -23.95 -0.72 -4.75
CA ASP A 133 -25.39 -0.64 -4.99
C ASP A 133 -25.96 -2.04 -5.24
N GLN A 134 -26.92 -2.47 -4.42
CA GLN A 134 -27.53 -3.79 -4.50
C GLN A 134 -28.17 -4.08 -5.88
N ALA A 135 -28.65 -3.05 -6.57
CA ALA A 135 -29.29 -3.19 -7.88
C ALA A 135 -28.31 -3.02 -9.06
N GLY A 136 -27.05 -2.68 -8.79
CA GLY A 136 -26.05 -2.43 -9.80
C GLY A 136 -25.43 -3.71 -10.37
N ASN A 137 -24.66 -3.54 -11.45
CA ASN A 137 -23.95 -4.63 -12.13
C ASN A 137 -22.47 -4.32 -12.43
N GLY A 138 -21.95 -3.22 -11.87
CA GLY A 138 -20.57 -2.76 -12.09
C GLY A 138 -20.35 -1.88 -13.32
N MET A 139 -21.37 -1.66 -14.17
CA MET A 139 -21.26 -0.85 -15.39
C MET A 139 -21.60 0.64 -15.20
N SER A 140 -21.44 1.14 -13.97
CA SER A 140 -21.66 2.55 -13.63
C SER A 140 -20.50 3.04 -12.78
N ASP A 141 -19.68 3.89 -13.37
CA ASP A 141 -18.62 4.61 -12.67
C ASP A 141 -19.12 6.01 -12.28
N CYS A 142 -19.29 6.24 -10.98
CA CYS A 142 -19.76 7.52 -10.44
C CYS A 142 -18.61 8.38 -9.88
N ASP A 143 -17.38 7.86 -9.90
CA ASP A 143 -16.23 8.44 -9.22
C ASP A 143 -15.10 8.83 -10.20
N ALA A 144 -15.27 8.53 -11.49
CA ALA A 144 -14.31 8.81 -12.56
C ALA A 144 -12.94 8.15 -12.30
N HIS A 145 -12.94 6.91 -11.81
CA HIS A 145 -11.73 6.18 -11.44
C HIS A 145 -11.65 4.83 -12.18
N GLY A 146 -12.59 3.91 -11.94
CA GLY A 146 -12.55 2.58 -12.52
C GLY A 146 -12.57 2.54 -14.05
N THR A 147 -13.25 3.49 -14.70
CA THR A 147 -13.19 3.64 -16.18
C THR A 147 -11.77 3.93 -16.66
N LEU A 148 -11.02 4.77 -15.95
CA LEU A 148 -9.64 5.11 -16.28
C LEU A 148 -8.71 3.93 -15.97
N THR A 149 -8.92 3.24 -14.84
CA THR A 149 -8.18 2.00 -14.50
C THR A 149 -8.35 0.95 -15.59
N ALA A 150 -9.58 0.67 -16.02
CA ALA A 150 -9.87 -0.27 -17.09
C ALA A 150 -9.25 0.15 -18.44
N ALA A 151 -9.25 1.45 -18.75
CA ALA A 151 -8.60 1.98 -19.95
C ALA A 151 -7.08 1.80 -19.92
N VAL A 152 -6.42 1.99 -18.77
CA VAL A 152 -4.98 1.74 -18.63
C VAL A 152 -4.66 0.25 -18.85
N ILE A 153 -5.52 -0.65 -18.36
CA ILE A 153 -5.34 -2.09 -18.52
C ILE A 153 -5.55 -2.51 -19.98
N ALA A 154 -6.72 -2.22 -20.57
CA ALA A 154 -7.13 -2.79 -21.86
C ALA A 154 -7.82 -1.79 -22.80
N GLY A 155 -7.54 -0.49 -22.65
CA GLY A 155 -8.06 0.53 -23.56
C GLY A 155 -7.58 0.29 -24.99
N ARG A 156 -8.51 0.19 -25.94
CA ARG A 156 -8.20 -0.04 -27.35
C ARG A 156 -7.56 1.20 -27.98
N PRO A 157 -6.71 1.06 -29.01
CA PRO A 157 -6.14 2.20 -29.73
C PRO A 157 -7.22 2.94 -30.55
N ALA A 158 -6.92 4.19 -30.92
CA ALA A 158 -7.71 4.98 -31.87
C ALA A 158 -6.78 5.69 -32.86
N PRO A 159 -7.25 6.04 -34.09
CA PRO A 159 -6.43 6.79 -35.05
C PRO A 159 -6.24 8.27 -34.68
N THR A 160 -6.98 8.78 -33.70
CA THR A 160 -7.06 10.20 -33.33
C THR A 160 -6.16 10.61 -32.16
N ASP A 161 -5.54 9.64 -31.48
CA ASP A 161 -4.66 9.84 -30.34
C ASP A 161 -3.71 8.65 -30.19
N ALA A 162 -2.67 8.79 -29.36
CA ALA A 162 -1.66 7.76 -29.17
C ALA A 162 -1.86 6.90 -27.90
N PHE A 163 -3.02 7.01 -27.24
CA PHE A 163 -3.31 6.20 -26.07
C PHE A 163 -3.62 4.75 -26.47
N VAL A 164 -3.03 3.80 -25.76
CA VAL A 164 -3.40 2.38 -25.79
C VAL A 164 -3.11 1.79 -24.42
N GLY A 165 -4.01 0.95 -23.93
CA GLY A 165 -3.83 0.19 -22.70
C GLY A 165 -2.70 -0.82 -22.82
N VAL A 166 -2.29 -1.41 -21.71
CA VAL A 166 -1.21 -2.40 -21.67
C VAL A 166 -1.56 -3.65 -22.50
N ALA A 167 -2.76 -4.18 -22.32
CA ALA A 167 -3.28 -5.40 -22.93
C ALA A 167 -4.60 -5.12 -23.69
N PRO A 168 -4.54 -4.45 -24.85
CA PRO A 168 -5.73 -3.93 -25.54
C PRO A 168 -6.69 -4.99 -26.08
N ASP A 169 -6.25 -6.26 -26.18
CA ASP A 169 -7.09 -7.39 -26.62
C ASP A 169 -7.66 -8.21 -25.46
N ALA A 170 -7.37 -7.82 -24.21
CA ALA A 170 -7.95 -8.45 -23.04
C ALA A 170 -9.44 -8.05 -22.87
N ARG A 171 -10.23 -8.97 -22.32
CA ARG A 171 -11.59 -8.68 -21.86
C ARG A 171 -11.54 -8.06 -20.46
N ILE A 172 -12.43 -7.11 -20.19
CA ILE A 172 -12.56 -6.47 -18.88
C ILE A 172 -13.88 -6.88 -18.24
N LEU A 173 -13.84 -7.39 -17.03
CA LEU A 173 -15.00 -7.53 -16.14
C LEU A 173 -14.97 -6.40 -15.12
N SER A 174 -16.03 -5.59 -15.06
CA SER A 174 -16.11 -4.47 -14.12
C SER A 174 -16.87 -4.89 -12.86
N LEU A 175 -16.18 -4.85 -11.71
CA LEU A 175 -16.76 -5.09 -10.40
C LEU A 175 -16.69 -3.79 -9.61
N ARG A 176 -17.83 -3.15 -9.35
CA ARG A 176 -17.85 -1.94 -8.51
C ARG A 176 -17.81 -2.36 -7.06
N GLN A 177 -16.75 -2.02 -6.32
CA GLN A 177 -16.60 -2.37 -4.91
C GLN A 177 -16.42 -1.15 -4.00
N THR A 178 -15.96 -0.03 -4.54
CA THR A 178 -15.84 1.23 -3.80
C THR A 178 -16.58 2.35 -4.50
N SER A 179 -16.94 3.40 -3.75
CA SER A 179 -17.41 4.66 -4.30
C SER A 179 -17.34 5.73 -3.21
N ASP A 180 -16.77 6.89 -3.53
CA ASP A 180 -16.81 8.06 -2.65
C ASP A 180 -18.16 8.79 -2.75
N SER A 181 -18.89 8.53 -3.83
CA SER A 181 -20.21 9.10 -4.11
C SER A 181 -21.34 8.42 -3.36
N PHE A 182 -21.14 7.19 -2.87
CA PHE A 182 -22.08 6.42 -2.07
C PHE A 182 -21.60 6.27 -0.63
N GLN A 183 -22.52 6.26 0.33
CA GLN A 183 -22.22 6.08 1.76
C GLN A 183 -23.23 5.16 2.43
N PRO A 184 -22.86 4.46 3.52
CA PRO A 184 -23.80 3.62 4.26
C PRO A 184 -25.01 4.40 4.78
N VAL A 185 -26.17 3.76 4.76
CA VAL A 185 -27.41 4.24 5.37
C VAL A 185 -27.40 3.90 6.87
N GLY A 186 -27.64 4.88 7.73
CA GLY A 186 -27.72 4.69 9.18
C GLY A 186 -26.50 5.20 9.97
N THR A 187 -26.60 5.16 11.30
CA THR A 187 -25.57 5.63 12.24
C THR A 187 -24.66 4.51 12.70
N ARG A 188 -23.36 4.84 12.82
CA ARG A 188 -22.28 3.94 13.24
C ARG A 188 -22.67 3.07 14.44
N THR A 189 -22.50 1.77 14.24
CA THR A 189 -22.33 0.74 15.27
C THR A 189 -21.13 1.05 16.16
N ASP A 190 -21.09 0.43 17.35
CA ASP A 190 -20.18 0.74 18.48
C ASP A 190 -18.82 1.36 18.07
N PRO A 191 -18.53 2.62 18.44
CA PRO A 191 -17.29 3.30 18.03
C PRO A 191 -16.03 2.62 18.57
N ASN A 192 -16.16 1.69 19.51
CA ASN A 192 -15.05 0.92 20.05
C ASN A 192 -14.83 -0.41 19.34
N ASP A 193 -15.77 -0.89 18.52
CA ASP A 193 -15.61 -2.12 17.75
C ASP A 193 -14.95 -1.82 16.39
N PRO A 194 -13.71 -2.31 16.15
CA PRO A 194 -13.06 -2.12 14.84
C PRO A 194 -13.83 -2.79 13.70
N ASN A 195 -14.63 -3.83 13.97
CA ASN A 195 -15.41 -4.57 12.96
C ASN A 195 -16.69 -3.84 12.53
N ALA A 196 -17.13 -2.87 13.33
CA ALA A 196 -18.26 -1.98 13.06
C ALA A 196 -17.90 -0.79 12.14
N THR A 197 -16.64 -0.67 11.75
CA THR A 197 -16.16 0.47 10.93
C THR A 197 -16.48 0.28 9.44
N GLN A 198 -16.55 1.41 8.70
CA GLN A 198 -16.67 1.40 7.24
C GLN A 198 -15.51 0.65 6.57
N THR A 199 -14.29 0.77 7.10
CA THR A 199 -13.12 0.04 6.62
C THR A 199 -13.31 -1.47 6.71
N ALA A 200 -13.84 -1.96 7.84
CA ALA A 200 -14.15 -3.38 7.99
C ALA A 200 -15.27 -3.84 7.04
N GLY A 201 -16.29 -3.01 6.83
CA GLY A 201 -17.34 -3.28 5.85
C GLY A 201 -16.80 -3.36 4.41
N SER A 202 -15.91 -2.43 4.02
CA SER A 202 -15.21 -2.47 2.71
C SER A 202 -14.39 -3.75 2.57
N LEU A 203 -13.63 -4.15 3.59
CA LEU A 203 -12.85 -5.40 3.56
C LEU A 203 -13.73 -6.64 3.39
N ARG A 204 -14.90 -6.69 4.01
CA ARG A 204 -15.86 -7.80 3.86
C ARG A 204 -16.47 -7.86 2.47
N SER A 205 -16.85 -6.71 1.89
CA SER A 205 -17.37 -6.68 0.51
C SER A 205 -16.27 -6.96 -0.53
N LEU A 206 -15.04 -6.49 -0.28
CA LEU A 206 -13.86 -6.81 -1.10
C LEU A 206 -13.57 -8.31 -1.15
N ALA A 207 -13.64 -9.00 0.01
CA ALA A 207 -13.41 -10.44 0.06
C ALA A 207 -14.42 -11.20 -0.81
N ARG A 208 -15.71 -10.82 -0.78
CA ARG A 208 -16.74 -11.39 -1.67
C ARG A 208 -16.48 -11.05 -3.14
N ALA A 209 -16.07 -9.81 -3.45
CA ALA A 209 -15.76 -9.40 -4.82
C ALA A 209 -14.59 -10.19 -5.43
N ILE A 210 -13.58 -10.55 -4.64
CA ILE A 210 -12.45 -11.38 -5.09
C ILE A 210 -12.92 -12.81 -5.41
N VAL A 211 -13.73 -13.40 -4.52
CA VAL A 211 -14.32 -14.73 -4.76
C VAL A 211 -15.18 -14.71 -6.02
N HIS A 212 -16.04 -13.70 -6.16
CA HIS A 212 -16.90 -13.54 -7.32
C HIS A 212 -16.10 -13.41 -8.61
N ALA A 213 -15.08 -12.53 -8.64
CA ALA A 213 -14.18 -12.34 -9.78
C ALA A 213 -13.49 -13.64 -10.23
N ALA A 214 -13.04 -14.44 -9.26
CA ALA A 214 -12.44 -15.74 -9.55
C ALA A 214 -13.46 -16.72 -10.14
N ASN A 215 -14.68 -16.79 -9.57
CA ASN A 215 -15.73 -17.70 -10.02
C ASN A 215 -16.28 -17.35 -11.41
N ILE A 216 -16.33 -16.07 -11.78
CA ILE A 216 -16.72 -15.64 -13.13
C ILE A 216 -15.58 -15.75 -14.16
N GLY A 217 -14.46 -16.37 -13.79
CA GLY A 217 -13.42 -16.80 -14.72
C GLY A 217 -12.40 -15.73 -15.09
N ALA A 218 -12.15 -14.74 -14.22
CA ALA A 218 -11.03 -13.82 -14.42
C ALA A 218 -9.69 -14.54 -14.24
N GLN A 219 -8.75 -14.36 -15.18
CA GLN A 219 -7.39 -14.88 -15.05
C GLN A 219 -6.47 -13.90 -14.31
N VAL A 220 -6.83 -12.62 -14.31
CA VAL A 220 -6.14 -11.55 -13.59
C VAL A 220 -7.17 -10.74 -12.81
N ILE A 221 -6.90 -10.43 -11.55
CA ILE A 221 -7.76 -9.60 -10.71
C ILE A 221 -6.96 -8.36 -10.30
N ASN A 222 -7.36 -7.19 -10.81
CA ASN A 222 -6.87 -5.90 -10.36
C ASN A 222 -7.72 -5.43 -9.18
N ILE A 223 -7.07 -5.04 -8.08
CA ILE A 223 -7.71 -4.51 -6.89
C ILE A 223 -7.18 -3.09 -6.66
N SER A 224 -8.05 -2.10 -6.81
CA SER A 224 -7.71 -0.69 -6.58
C SER A 224 -7.96 -0.25 -5.14
N GLU A 225 -8.75 -1.03 -4.37
CA GLU A 225 -9.02 -0.74 -2.96
C GLU A 225 -7.76 -0.86 -2.10
N ALA A 226 -7.57 0.12 -1.23
CA ALA A 226 -6.46 0.19 -0.28
C ALA A 226 -6.97 0.58 1.11
N ALA A 227 -7.63 -0.37 1.78
CA ALA A 227 -8.19 -0.17 3.11
C ALA A 227 -7.11 0.04 4.19
N CYS A 228 -7.08 1.23 4.79
CA CYS A 228 -6.15 1.57 5.88
C CYS A 228 -6.91 1.74 7.21
N HIS A 229 -6.39 1.15 8.30
CA HIS A 229 -6.93 1.31 9.65
C HIS A 229 -5.87 1.85 10.63
N ARG A 230 -6.31 2.66 11.62
CA ARG A 230 -5.41 3.19 12.66
C ARG A 230 -5.16 2.15 13.74
N ARG A 231 -3.90 2.01 14.18
CA ARG A 231 -3.58 1.22 15.38
C ARG A 231 -3.95 1.99 16.65
N ARG A 232 -4.60 1.31 17.60
CA ARG A 232 -4.75 1.84 18.96
C ARG A 232 -3.35 2.06 19.56
N GLY A 233 -3.08 3.27 20.05
CA GLY A 233 -1.81 3.65 20.68
C GLY A 233 -0.74 4.30 19.77
N ALA A 234 -0.97 4.47 18.47
CA ALA A 234 -0.03 5.17 17.60
C ALA A 234 -0.13 6.70 17.80
N THR A 235 0.95 7.32 18.30
CA THR A 235 1.12 8.79 18.28
C THR A 235 1.08 9.30 16.85
N THR A 236 0.41 10.44 16.63
CA THR A 236 0.21 11.10 15.33
C THR A 236 1.45 11.10 14.46
N GLY A 237 1.47 10.30 13.37
CA GLY A 237 2.56 10.33 12.40
C GLY A 237 2.73 9.16 11.43
N SER A 238 2.05 8.01 11.59
CA SER A 238 2.20 6.91 10.62
C SER A 238 0.92 6.08 10.46
N PRO A 239 0.13 6.31 9.38
CA PRO A 239 -0.81 5.28 8.92
C PRO A 239 0.01 4.09 8.42
N ALA A 240 -0.19 2.92 9.01
CA ALA A 240 0.43 1.69 8.54
C ALA A 240 -0.41 1.13 7.39
N CYS A 241 0.01 1.41 6.17
CA CYS A 241 -0.37 0.67 4.98
C CYS A 241 0.92 0.24 4.27
N GLY A 242 1.29 -1.02 4.43
CA GLY A 242 2.49 -1.63 3.83
C GLY A 242 3.18 -2.68 4.73
N PRO A 243 3.91 -3.65 4.14
CA PRO A 243 4.66 -4.65 4.91
C PRO A 243 5.72 -3.96 5.77
N ALA A 244 5.78 -4.33 7.05
CA ALA A 244 6.80 -3.89 7.98
C ALA A 244 8.17 -4.41 7.50
N GLY A 245 8.96 -3.58 6.82
CA GLY A 245 10.29 -4.00 6.38
C GLY A 245 11.09 -3.06 5.47
N SER A 246 10.54 -1.99 4.92
CA SER A 246 11.34 -1.04 4.13
C SER A 246 11.92 0.06 5.03
N THR A 247 13.07 -0.22 5.66
CA THR A 247 13.94 0.84 6.18
C THR A 247 14.46 1.65 5.00
N ARG A 248 13.80 2.78 4.74
CA ARG A 248 14.26 3.77 3.75
C ARG A 248 15.65 4.27 4.19
N PRO A 249 16.72 4.11 3.39
CA PRO A 249 18.01 4.70 3.73
C PRO A 249 17.85 6.23 3.77
N PRO A 250 18.59 6.93 4.66
CA PRO A 250 18.46 8.37 4.80
C PRO A 250 18.73 9.04 3.45
N SER A 251 17.77 9.85 3.00
CA SER A 251 17.89 10.64 1.79
C SER A 251 19.10 11.58 1.92
N ARG A 252 20.13 11.30 1.12
CA ARG A 252 21.22 12.25 0.89
C ARG A 252 20.58 13.47 0.25
N ARG A 253 20.46 14.56 0.99
CA ARG A 253 20.09 15.87 0.44
C ARG A 253 21.12 16.18 -0.65
N LEU A 254 20.69 16.26 -1.91
CA LEU A 254 21.42 17.05 -2.90
C LEU A 254 21.35 18.51 -2.43
N ARG A 255 22.39 18.93 -1.71
CA ARG A 255 22.73 20.35 -1.58
C ARG A 255 23.89 20.63 -2.53
N ASP A 256 23.74 21.76 -3.20
CA ASP A 256 24.78 22.56 -3.83
C ASP A 256 25.25 22.12 -5.22
N ALA A 257 24.48 22.56 -6.23
CA ALA A 257 25.05 22.91 -7.53
C ALA A 257 25.90 24.18 -7.35
N ASP A 258 27.22 24.02 -7.38
CA ASP A 258 28.22 25.10 -7.36
C ASP A 258 28.17 25.91 -8.68
N PRO A 259 27.95 27.24 -8.63
CA PRO A 259 27.92 28.07 -9.83
C PRO A 259 29.32 28.52 -10.33
N ARG A 260 30.44 27.96 -9.85
CA ARG A 260 31.80 28.45 -10.19
C ARG A 260 32.71 27.51 -10.99
N ARG A 261 32.18 26.87 -12.04
CA ARG A 261 33.02 26.34 -13.13
C ARG A 261 32.64 26.92 -14.50
N ARG A 262 32.85 28.22 -14.65
CA ARG A 262 33.06 28.88 -15.94
C ARG A 262 34.35 29.70 -15.87
N SER A 263 35.45 29.13 -16.35
CA SER A 263 36.63 29.88 -16.79
C SER A 263 37.56 28.99 -17.60
N GLY A 264 37.80 29.37 -18.87
CA GLY A 264 38.74 28.70 -19.77
C GLY A 264 38.52 29.03 -21.26
N CYS A 265 38.73 30.29 -21.64
CA CYS A 265 38.76 30.86 -23.00
C CYS A 265 40.03 30.36 -23.78
N PRO A 266 40.23 30.60 -25.12
CA PRO A 266 40.26 31.96 -25.69
C PRO A 266 39.84 32.22 -27.17
N ALA A 267 39.49 33.49 -27.39
CA ALA A 267 39.85 34.43 -28.48
C ALA A 267 39.37 34.29 -29.96
N ARG A 268 38.44 35.20 -30.31
CA ARG A 268 38.48 36.27 -31.34
C ARG A 268 39.35 36.14 -32.61
N SER A 269 38.69 36.25 -33.78
CA SER A 269 38.96 37.14 -34.95
C SER A 269 37.89 36.83 -36.01
N GLY A 270 37.28 37.69 -36.82
CA GLY A 270 37.46 39.09 -37.22
C GLY A 270 36.40 39.40 -38.30
N HIS A 271 36.36 40.64 -38.76
CA HIS A 271 35.42 41.28 -39.69
C HIS A 271 35.00 40.53 -40.96
N GLY A 272 33.78 40.85 -41.44
CA GLY A 272 33.25 40.54 -42.77
C GLY A 272 31.74 40.53 -42.78
#